data_AF-A0A8X7VXP5-F1
#
_entry.id   AF-A0A8X7VXP5-F1
#
_cell.length_a   1.000
_cell.length_b   1.000
_cell.length_c   1.000
_cell.angle_alpha   90.00
_cell.angle_beta   90.00
_cell.angle_gamma   90.00
#
_symmetry.space_group_name_H-M   'P 1'
#
loop_
_entity.id
_entity.type
_entity.pdbx_description
1 polymer ?
#
loop_
_entity_poly.entity_id
_entity_poly.type
_entity_poly.pdbx_seq_one_letter_code
_entity_poly.pdbx_strand_id
1 'polypeptide(L)' 'MLHFAASCGISAARVTKKEHQRGAIPTLLDTPGPYFLDVICPHQDHVLPMIPSGGTFNDTITEGDGRNILKT' A
#
# COMPACT_ATOMS: atom_id res chain seq x y z
N MET A 1 8.69 -11.57 0.68
CA MET A 1 8.39 -11.75 2.11
C MET A 1 7.71 -13.07 2.45
N LEU A 2 7.15 -13.81 1.48
CA LEU A 2 6.48 -15.10 1.75
C LEU A 2 7.36 -16.16 2.42
N HIS A 3 8.65 -16.26 2.05
CA HIS A 3 9.57 -17.22 2.68
C HIS A 3 9.85 -16.91 4.16
N PHE A 4 9.80 -15.63 4.57
CA PHE A 4 9.89 -15.27 5.99
C PHE A 4 8.68 -15.78 6.76
N ALA A 5 7.46 -15.52 6.26
CA ALA A 5 6.24 -16.03 6.88
C ALA A 5 6.26 -17.57 6.99
N ALA A 6 6.67 -18.27 5.93
CA ALA A 6 6.81 -19.72 5.93
C ALA A 6 7.82 -20.21 6.97
N SER A 7 8.96 -19.53 7.14
CA SER A 7 9.96 -19.89 8.15
C SER A 7 9.47 -19.72 9.60
N CYS A 8 8.46 -18.86 9.81
CA CYS A 8 7.81 -18.67 11.10
C CYS A 8 6.54 -19.53 11.27
N GLY A 9 6.20 -20.39 10.30
CA GLY A 9 4.98 -21.21 10.34
C GLY A 9 3.69 -20.42 10.15
N ILE A 10 3.75 -19.25 9.49
CA ILE A 10 2.61 -18.35 9.28
C ILE A 10 2.07 -18.55 7.86
N SER A 11 0.75 -18.75 7.74
CA SER A 11 0.05 -18.80 6.44
C SER A 11 0.17 -17.45 5.72
N ALA A 12 0.47 -17.48 4.42
CA ALA A 12 0.72 -16.26 3.67
C ALA A 12 0.25 -16.30 2.21
N ALA A 13 -0.14 -15.14 1.68
CA ALA A 13 -0.47 -14.95 0.27
C ALA A 13 0.09 -13.62 -0.26
N ARG A 14 0.18 -13.50 -1.58
CA ARG A 14 0.60 -12.27 -2.27
C ARG A 14 -0.42 -11.85 -3.30
N VAL A 15 -0.73 -10.55 -3.35
CA VAL A 15 -1.65 -9.94 -4.32
C VAL A 15 -0.91 -8.87 -5.11
N THR A 16 -0.96 -8.99 -6.43
CA THR A 16 -0.36 -8.03 -7.38
C THR A 16 -1.38 -7.27 -8.22
N LYS A 17 -2.59 -7.83 -8.38
CA LYS A 17 -3.66 -7.21 -9.17
C LYS A 17 -4.79 -6.76 -8.27
N LYS A 18 -5.32 -5.55 -8.53
CA LYS A 18 -6.42 -4.94 -7.78
C LYS A 18 -7.68 -5.82 -7.73
N GLU A 19 -7.99 -6.52 -8.84
CA GLU A 19 -9.15 -7.41 -8.93
C GLU A 19 -9.15 -8.56 -7.90
N HIS A 20 -7.96 -9.04 -7.50
CA HIS A 20 -7.82 -10.12 -6.53
C HIS A 20 -7.78 -9.63 -5.08
N GLN A 21 -7.52 -8.33 -4.86
CA GLN A 21 -7.40 -7.75 -3.51
C GLN A 21 -8.67 -7.93 -2.68
N ARG A 22 -9.84 -7.73 -3.30
CA ARG A 22 -11.13 -7.83 -2.60
C ARG A 22 -11.42 -9.25 -2.10
N GLY A 23 -10.91 -10.28 -2.76
CA GLY A 23 -11.04 -11.67 -2.31
C GLY A 23 -9.99 -12.06 -1.27
N ALA A 24 -8.78 -11.52 -1.37
CA ALA A 24 -7.68 -11.86 -0.47
C ALA A 24 -7.84 -11.29 0.95
N ILE A 25 -8.47 -10.11 1.10
CA ILE A 25 -8.70 -9.51 2.42
C ILE A 25 -9.63 -10.37 3.29
N PRO A 26 -10.80 -10.84 2.81
CA PRO A 26 -11.62 -11.81 3.55
C PRO A 26 -10.84 -13.07 3.93
N THR A 27 -10.07 -13.66 3.01
CA THR A 27 -9.24 -14.84 3.33
C THR A 27 -8.26 -14.58 4.48
N LEU A 28 -7.65 -13.39 4.52
CA LEU A 28 -6.77 -12.99 5.63
C LEU A 28 -7.55 -12.89 6.95
N LEU A 29 -8.74 -12.29 6.94
CA LEU A 29 -9.53 -12.04 8.16
C LEU A 29 -10.23 -13.32 8.67
N ASP A 30 -10.62 -14.20 7.77
CA ASP A 30 -11.36 -15.43 8.07
C ASP A 30 -10.43 -16.58 8.48
N THR A 31 -9.12 -16.50 8.17
CA THR A 31 -8.17 -17.55 8.56
C THR A 31 -7.90 -17.47 10.08
N PRO A 32 -8.21 -18.52 10.86
CA PRO A 32 -7.91 -18.52 12.28
C PRO A 32 -6.40 -18.46 12.54
N GLY A 33 -5.98 -17.53 13.39
CA GLY A 33 -4.57 -17.37 13.77
C GLY A 33 -3.81 -16.38 12.88
N PRO A 34 -2.46 -16.42 12.90
CA PRO A 34 -1.66 -15.45 12.18
C PRO A 34 -1.71 -15.68 10.66
N TYR A 35 -1.88 -14.60 9.91
CA TYR A 35 -1.87 -14.60 8.45
C TYR A 35 -1.10 -13.40 7.91
N PHE A 36 -0.33 -13.60 6.84
CA PHE A 36 0.45 -12.55 6.18
C PHE A 36 -0.01 -12.32 4.74
N LEU A 37 -0.52 -11.12 4.44
CA LEU A 37 -0.89 -10.73 3.08
C LEU A 37 0.08 -9.70 2.53
N ASP A 38 0.81 -10.08 1.50
CA ASP A 38 1.79 -9.25 0.80
C ASP A 38 1.10 -8.52 -0.37
N VAL A 39 0.80 -7.24 -0.21
CA VAL A 39 0.12 -6.42 -1.23
C VAL A 39 1.15 -5.62 -2.02
N ILE A 40 1.28 -5.90 -3.31
CA ILE A 40 2.22 -5.20 -4.18
C ILE A 40 1.57 -3.91 -4.69
N CYS A 41 2.11 -2.79 -4.25
CA CYS A 41 1.72 -1.45 -4.70
C CYS A 41 2.80 -0.86 -5.63
N PRO A 42 2.43 -0.01 -6.59
CA PRO A 42 3.42 0.75 -7.34
C PRO A 42 4.20 1.71 -6.42
N HIS A 43 5.47 1.94 -6.72
CA HIS A 43 6.32 2.78 -5.87
C HIS A 43 6.15 4.29 -6.10
N GLN A 44 5.53 4.70 -7.21
CA GLN A 44 5.45 6.11 -7.61
C GLN A 44 4.31 6.88 -6.94
N ASP A 45 3.47 6.22 -6.15
CA ASP A 45 2.32 6.87 -5.51
C ASP A 45 2.81 7.78 -4.37
N HIS A 46 2.27 8.99 -4.30
CA HIS A 46 2.58 9.98 -3.27
C HIS A 46 1.52 10.02 -2.17
N VAL A 47 1.94 10.44 -0.97
CA VAL A 47 1.02 10.73 0.14
C VAL A 47 0.48 12.15 -0.04
N LEU A 48 -0.85 12.29 -0.14
CA LEU A 48 -1.54 13.57 -0.32
C LEU A 48 -2.83 13.61 0.54
N PRO A 49 -3.30 14.80 0.98
CA PRO A 49 -2.68 16.12 0.76
C PRO A 49 -1.42 16.35 1.60
N MET A 50 -0.57 17.27 1.17
CA MET A 50 0.67 17.62 1.87
C MET A 50 0.84 19.14 1.94
N ILE A 51 1.11 19.68 3.14
CA ILE A 51 1.62 21.04 3.32
C ILE A 51 3.15 20.96 3.43
N PRO A 52 3.90 21.70 2.61
CA PRO A 52 5.36 21.68 2.66
C PRO A 52 5.87 22.21 4.01
N SER A 53 7.07 21.76 4.41
CA SER A 53 7.68 22.21 5.67
C SER A 53 7.84 23.73 5.69
N GLY A 54 7.35 24.37 6.76
CA GLY A 54 7.35 25.83 6.90
C GLY A 54 6.26 26.55 6.09
N GLY A 55 5.40 25.82 5.38
CA GLY A 55 4.27 26.37 4.63
C GLY A 55 3.03 26.63 5.48
N THR A 56 2.02 27.20 4.83
CA THR A 56 0.70 27.50 5.38
C THR A 56 -0.37 26.64 4.72
N PHE A 57 -1.62 26.74 5.19
CA PHE A 57 -2.74 26.04 4.56
C PHE A 57 -2.92 26.40 3.07
N ASN A 58 -2.54 27.61 2.66
CA ASN A 58 -2.62 28.04 1.25
C ASN A 58 -1.62 27.32 0.34
N ASP A 59 -0.59 26.69 0.90
CA ASP A 59 0.46 25.98 0.17
C ASP A 59 0.16 24.47 0.05
N THR A 60 -1.09 24.06 0.29
CA THR A 60 -1.50 22.66 0.27
C THR A 60 -1.38 22.07 -1.14
N ILE A 61 -0.60 21.00 -1.25
CA ILE A 61 -0.50 20.17 -2.45
C ILE A 61 -1.61 19.12 -2.40
N THR A 62 -2.51 19.13 -3.39
CA THR A 62 -3.64 18.19 -3.48
C THR A 62 -3.50 17.17 -4.61
N GLU A 63 -2.60 17.40 -5.55
CA GLU A 63 -2.45 16.59 -6.76
C GLU A 63 -0.95 16.35 -7.09
N GLY A 64 -0.68 15.35 -7.93
CA GLY A 64 0.66 14.99 -8.39
C GLY A 64 1.18 13.66 -7.83
N ASP A 65 1.95 12.94 -8.63
CA ASP A 65 2.61 11.68 -8.24
C ASP A 65 4.01 11.61 -8.86
N GLY A 66 4.77 10.54 -8.58
CA GLY A 66 6.11 10.34 -9.14
C GLY A 66 6.14 10.07 -10.65
N ARG A 67 5.00 10.07 -11.34
CA ARG A 67 4.88 9.87 -12.81
C ARG A 67 4.51 11.16 -13.52
N ASN A 68 3.64 11.96 -12.91
CA ASN A 68 3.15 13.23 -13.39
C ASN A 68 3.68 14.32 -12.44
N ILE A 69 4.89 14.78 -12.73
CA ILE A 69 5.46 15.94 -12.04
C ILE A 69 4.61 17.14 -12.46
N LEU A 70 3.86 17.72 -11.51
CA LEU A 70 3.27 19.03 -11.70
C LEU A 70 4.42 20.02 -11.92
N LYS A 71 4.68 20.37 -13.19
CA LYS A 71 5.57 21.47 -13.53
C LYS A 71 4.96 22.74 -12.93
N THR A 72 5.57 23.21 -11.85
CA THR A 72 5.41 24.59 -11.40
C THR A 72 6.03 25.52 -12.45
#